data_AF-A0A9D8YJI4-F1
#
_entry.id   AF-A0A9D8YJI4-F1
#
_cell.length_a   1.000
_cell.length_b   1.000
_cell.length_c   1.000
_cell.angle_alpha   90.00
_cell.angle_beta   90.00
_cell.angle_gamma   90.00
#
_symmetry.space_group_name_H-M   'P 1'
#
loop_
_entity.id
_entity.type
_entity.pdbx_description
1 polymer ?
#
loop_
_entity_poly.entity_id
_entity_poly.type
_entity_poly.pdbx_seq_one_letter_code
_entity_poly.pdbx_strand_id
1 'polypeptide(L)'
;MHFGMDLSLGTSFARPRGPEVLTNGSFDSGTGWSLPTGGTITGGQLVFTSVAAFDAATQLGLTFDVGAVYEVIFDIASITSGTVRTGFSGGTPQISSTFSTAGLKVFDLTAATGNDRVFINSTGTVTAAFNSISVRKKLY
;
A
#
# COMPACT_ATOMS: atom_id res chain seq x y z
N MET A 1 20.44 9.73 52.13
CA MET A 1 21.00 10.15 50.82
C MET A 1 20.43 9.19 49.78
N HIS A 2 19.40 9.64 49.06
CA HIS A 2 19.41 9.90 47.62
C HIS A 2 19.42 8.59 46.80
N PHE A 3 18.25 8.04 46.53
CA PHE A 3 17.39 8.26 45.34
C PHE A 3 17.70 7.21 44.27
N GLY A 4 16.68 6.43 43.91
CA GLY A 4 16.76 5.35 42.94
C GLY A 4 16.86 5.88 41.51
N MET A 5 17.32 5.01 40.62
CA MET A 5 16.93 5.05 39.22
C MET A 5 16.50 3.64 38.83
N ASP A 6 15.20 3.43 39.00
CA ASP A 6 14.42 2.57 38.12
C ASP A 6 14.67 3.03 36.68
N LEU A 7 15.36 2.18 35.91
CA LEU A 7 15.51 2.34 34.47
C LEU A 7 14.19 1.91 33.81
N SER A 8 13.24 2.84 33.79
CA SER A 8 11.94 2.69 33.12
C SER A 8 12.15 2.38 31.63
N LEU A 9 11.89 1.12 31.28
CA LEU A 9 11.31 0.60 30.03
C LEU A 9 11.64 1.40 28.75
N GLY A 10 12.49 0.81 27.91
CA GLY A 10 12.70 1.23 26.53
C GLY A 10 11.41 1.16 25.73
N THR A 11 10.68 2.28 25.68
CA THR A 11 9.73 2.54 24.62
C THR A 11 10.55 2.69 23.35
N SER A 12 10.54 1.69 22.48
CA SER A 12 11.08 1.84 21.13
C SER A 12 10.44 3.09 20.52
N PHE A 13 11.22 4.14 20.27
CA PHE A 13 10.71 5.31 19.55
C PHE A 13 10.21 4.82 18.20
N ALA A 14 8.90 4.87 17.98
CA ALA A 14 8.33 4.62 16.66
C ALA A 14 9.04 5.59 15.69
N ARG A 15 9.78 5.03 14.72
CA ARG A 15 10.52 5.87 13.76
C ARG A 15 9.53 6.80 13.07
N PRO A 16 9.83 8.10 12.93
CA PRO A 16 8.92 9.01 12.27
C PRO A 16 8.65 8.59 10.81
N ARG A 17 7.47 8.97 10.31
CA ARG A 17 7.04 8.78 8.92
C ARG A 17 6.70 10.14 8.33
N GLY A 18 6.95 10.30 7.04
CA GLY A 18 6.44 11.43 6.27
C GLY A 18 4.91 11.41 6.17
N PRO A 19 4.31 12.44 5.56
CA PRO A 19 2.88 12.45 5.30
C PRO A 19 2.46 11.27 4.40
N GLU A 20 1.16 10.99 4.42
CA GLU A 20 0.54 10.04 3.49
C GLU A 20 0.75 10.51 2.04
N VAL A 21 1.23 9.61 1.19
CA VAL A 21 1.41 9.90 -0.25
C VAL A 21 0.07 9.76 -0.98
N LEU A 22 -0.77 8.82 -0.54
CA LEU A 22 -2.03 8.51 -1.22
C LEU A 22 -3.17 9.42 -0.74
N THR A 23 -3.97 9.89 -1.70
CA THR A 23 -5.31 10.38 -1.42
C THR A 23 -6.23 9.18 -1.24
N ASN A 24 -7.02 9.17 -0.15
CA ASN A 24 -8.11 8.21 0.05
C ASN A 24 -7.66 6.74 -0.08
N GLY A 25 -6.58 6.40 0.62
CA GLY A 25 -6.11 5.03 0.79
C GLY A 25 -7.01 4.16 1.68
N SER A 26 -7.96 4.76 2.39
CA SER A 26 -9.01 4.09 3.17
C SER A 26 -10.20 3.60 2.32
N PHE A 27 -10.25 3.98 1.04
CA PHE A 27 -11.33 3.62 0.11
C PHE A 27 -12.74 4.05 0.57
N ASP A 28 -12.85 5.15 1.29
CA ASP A 28 -14.15 5.73 1.69
C ASP A 28 -14.91 6.32 0.49
N SER A 29 -14.18 6.70 -0.57
CA SER A 29 -14.74 7.17 -1.84
C SER A 29 -13.94 6.67 -3.05
N GLY A 30 -14.36 7.01 -4.28
CA GLY A 30 -13.57 6.77 -5.49
C GLY A 30 -12.48 7.81 -5.76
N THR A 31 -12.36 8.85 -4.92
CA THR A 31 -11.49 10.00 -5.20
C THR A 31 -10.02 9.57 -5.32
N GLY A 32 -9.36 10.02 -6.39
CA GLY A 32 -7.94 9.74 -6.66
C GLY A 32 -7.66 8.40 -7.34
N TRP A 33 -8.64 7.50 -7.41
CA TRP A 33 -8.45 6.15 -7.97
C TRP A 33 -9.07 6.02 -9.37
N SER A 34 -8.25 5.56 -10.31
CA SER A 34 -8.74 4.94 -11.55
C SER A 34 -8.90 3.46 -11.33
N LEU A 35 -10.08 2.92 -11.63
CA LEU A 35 -10.44 1.52 -11.35
C LEU A 35 -10.44 0.70 -12.65
N PRO A 36 -10.04 -0.58 -12.59
CA PRO A 36 -10.11 -1.48 -13.72
C PRO A 36 -11.55 -1.96 -13.94
N THR A 37 -11.80 -2.60 -15.09
CA THR A 37 -13.04 -3.36 -15.28
C THR A 37 -13.16 -4.44 -14.20
N GLY A 38 -14.31 -4.51 -13.54
CA GLY A 38 -14.53 -5.41 -12.40
C GLY A 38 -14.01 -4.87 -11.06
N GLY A 39 -13.40 -3.67 -11.03
CA GLY A 39 -13.03 -2.96 -9.81
C GLY A 39 -14.09 -1.94 -9.40
N THR A 40 -14.47 -1.93 -8.12
CA THR A 40 -15.39 -0.94 -7.54
C THR A 40 -14.88 -0.47 -6.18
N ILE A 41 -15.26 0.75 -5.77
CA ILE A 41 -15.12 1.18 -4.38
C ILE A 41 -16.52 1.33 -3.78
N THR A 42 -16.82 0.54 -2.75
CA THR A 42 -18.13 0.50 -2.10
C THR A 42 -17.98 0.03 -0.66
N GLY A 43 -18.79 0.58 0.25
CA GLY A 43 -18.79 0.18 1.66
C GLY A 43 -17.45 0.37 2.39
N GLY A 44 -16.62 1.33 1.96
CA GLY A 44 -15.29 1.55 2.53
C GLY A 44 -14.23 0.55 2.08
N GLN A 45 -14.43 -0.15 0.95
CA GLN A 45 -13.48 -1.12 0.43
C GLN A 45 -13.28 -0.95 -1.08
N LEU A 46 -12.06 -1.20 -1.53
CA LEU A 46 -11.79 -1.53 -2.93
C LEU A 46 -12.11 -3.00 -3.15
N VAL A 47 -12.97 -3.30 -4.12
CA VAL A 47 -13.44 -4.66 -4.44
C VAL A 47 -13.09 -5.00 -5.87
N PHE A 48 -12.40 -6.12 -6.06
CA PHE A 48 -12.10 -6.73 -7.36
C PHE A 48 -13.01 -7.95 -7.56
N THR A 49 -13.79 -7.93 -8.63
CA THR A 49 -14.66 -9.05 -9.06
C THR A 49 -14.17 -9.57 -10.40
N SER A 50 -13.43 -10.70 -10.38
CA SER A 50 -12.85 -11.31 -11.59
C SER A 50 -12.06 -10.33 -12.46
N VAL A 51 -11.27 -9.45 -11.82
CA VAL A 51 -10.41 -8.49 -12.53
C VAL A 51 -9.33 -9.26 -13.30
N ALA A 52 -9.11 -8.89 -14.56
CA ALA A 52 -8.16 -9.56 -15.43
C ALA A 52 -6.71 -9.40 -14.95
N ALA A 53 -5.82 -10.26 -15.44
CA ALA A 53 -4.40 -10.14 -15.15
C ALA A 53 -3.87 -8.76 -15.58
N PHE A 54 -3.05 -8.15 -14.71
CA PHE A 54 -2.39 -6.86 -14.90
C PHE A 54 -3.28 -5.61 -14.98
N ASP A 55 -4.60 -5.77 -15.10
CA ASP A 55 -5.56 -4.69 -14.87
C ASP A 55 -5.46 -4.22 -13.42
N ALA A 56 -5.49 -2.90 -13.21
CA ALA A 56 -5.07 -2.31 -11.95
C ALA A 56 -5.99 -1.19 -11.48
N ALA A 57 -6.22 -1.13 -10.16
CA ALA A 57 -6.59 0.13 -9.53
C ALA A 57 -5.33 0.97 -9.38
N THR A 58 -5.36 2.24 -9.79
CA THR A 58 -4.18 3.11 -9.81
C THR A 58 -4.47 4.50 -9.30
N GLN A 59 -3.47 5.12 -8.67
CA GLN A 59 -3.45 6.53 -8.35
C GLN A 59 -2.19 7.16 -8.96
N LEU A 60 -2.40 8.13 -9.86
CA LEU A 60 -1.36 8.76 -10.69
C LEU A 60 -0.96 10.15 -10.15
N GLY A 61 0.14 10.71 -10.66
CA GLY A 61 0.58 12.07 -10.34
C GLY A 61 1.19 12.21 -8.95
N LEU A 62 1.65 11.09 -8.38
CA LEU A 62 2.30 11.04 -7.08
C LEU A 62 3.77 11.45 -7.22
N THR A 63 4.32 12.04 -6.15
CA THR A 63 5.74 12.41 -6.10
C THR A 63 6.48 11.46 -5.16
N PHE A 64 7.53 10.81 -5.68
CA PHE A 64 8.41 9.97 -4.91
C PHE A 64 9.85 10.49 -4.97
N ASP A 65 10.53 10.47 -3.82
CA ASP A 65 11.95 10.80 -3.74
C ASP A 65 12.79 9.59 -4.15
N VAL A 66 13.50 9.67 -5.27
CA VAL A 66 14.32 8.57 -5.78
C VAL A 66 15.33 8.12 -4.72
N GLY A 67 15.40 6.80 -4.48
CA GLY A 67 16.27 6.18 -3.49
C GLY A 67 15.72 6.22 -2.05
N ALA A 68 14.62 6.93 -1.79
CA ALA A 68 13.98 6.90 -0.48
C ALA A 68 13.17 5.61 -0.29
N VAL A 69 13.13 5.15 0.97
CA VAL A 69 12.34 3.99 1.37
C VAL A 69 10.97 4.44 1.87
N TYR A 70 9.94 3.78 1.36
CA TYR A 70 8.54 3.99 1.73
C TYR A 70 8.00 2.74 2.40
N GLU A 71 7.38 2.92 3.56
CA GLU A 71 6.59 1.87 4.20
C GLU A 71 5.25 1.79 3.49
N VAL A 72 4.89 0.58 3.06
CA VAL A 72 3.59 0.24 2.52
C VAL A 72 2.86 -0.63 3.53
N ILE A 73 1.69 -0.17 3.97
CA ILE A 73 0.77 -0.95 4.79
C ILE A 73 -0.42 -1.27 3.90
N PHE A 74 -0.57 -2.54 3.55
CA PHE A 74 -1.63 -3.03 2.67
C PHE A 74 -2.53 -3.98 3.43
N ASP A 75 -3.75 -3.52 3.75
CA ASP A 75 -4.73 -4.31 4.49
C ASP A 75 -5.69 -5.00 3.52
N ILE A 76 -5.49 -6.30 3.36
CA ILE A 76 -6.26 -7.13 2.45
C ILE A 76 -7.41 -7.76 3.24
N ALA A 77 -8.64 -7.39 2.92
CA ALA A 77 -9.83 -7.90 3.59
C ALA A 77 -10.08 -9.37 3.23
N SER A 78 -9.96 -9.72 1.95
CA SER A 78 -10.12 -11.09 1.46
C SER A 78 -9.45 -11.31 0.10
N ILE A 79 -9.07 -12.55 -0.17
CA ILE A 79 -8.72 -13.04 -1.51
C ILE A 79 -9.46 -14.37 -1.67
N THR A 80 -10.42 -14.43 -2.59
CA THR A 80 -11.21 -15.65 -2.84
C THR A 80 -10.68 -16.42 -4.04
N SER A 81 -10.01 -15.74 -4.98
CA SER A 81 -9.30 -16.36 -6.10
C SER A 81 -8.15 -15.49 -6.59
N GLY A 82 -7.09 -16.13 -7.09
CA GLY A 82 -5.92 -15.47 -7.65
C GLY A 82 -4.93 -14.97 -6.59
N THR A 83 -4.10 -14.02 -6.98
CA THR A 83 -3.12 -13.35 -6.10
C THR A 83 -3.10 -11.86 -6.39
N VAL A 84 -2.72 -11.05 -5.41
CA VAL A 84 -2.63 -9.59 -5.53
C VAL A 84 -1.22 -9.13 -5.24
N ARG A 85 -0.83 -7.99 -5.80
CA ARG A 85 0.40 -7.28 -5.48
C ARG A 85 0.17 -5.78 -5.63
N THR A 86 1.06 -5.01 -5.05
CA THR A 86 1.05 -3.55 -5.17
C THR A 86 2.47 -3.05 -5.40
N GLY A 87 2.61 -1.80 -5.80
CA GLY A 87 3.92 -1.22 -6.06
C GLY A 87 3.86 0.15 -6.68
N PHE A 88 5.04 0.63 -7.05
CA PHE A 88 5.25 1.91 -7.71
C PHE A 88 5.57 1.67 -9.19
N SER A 89 5.06 2.52 -10.08
CA SER A 89 5.35 2.47 -11.51
C SER A 89 5.35 3.88 -12.14
N GLY A 90 5.31 4.00 -13.47
CA GLY A 90 5.56 5.24 -14.24
C GLY A 90 6.97 5.28 -14.84
N GLY A 91 7.95 4.82 -14.06
CA GLY A 91 9.34 4.58 -14.45
C GLY A 91 9.74 3.14 -14.15
N THR A 92 10.93 2.92 -13.59
CA THR A 92 11.39 1.58 -13.18
C THR A 92 10.45 1.00 -12.11
N PRO A 93 9.71 -0.09 -12.38
CA PRO A 93 8.72 -0.59 -11.43
C PRO A 93 9.36 -1.11 -10.15
N GLN A 94 8.72 -0.85 -9.01
CA GLN A 94 9.09 -1.35 -7.70
C GLN A 94 7.89 -2.11 -7.15
N ILE A 95 7.98 -3.44 -7.10
CA ILE A 95 6.80 -4.31 -6.96
C ILE A 95 6.96 -5.15 -5.69
N SER A 96 5.90 -5.27 -4.91
CA SER A 96 5.84 -6.17 -3.75
C SER A 96 5.91 -7.65 -4.17
N SER A 97 6.06 -8.54 -3.19
CA SER A 97 5.68 -9.94 -3.37
C SER A 97 4.20 -10.07 -3.75
N THR A 98 3.81 -11.22 -4.31
CA THR A 98 2.40 -11.58 -4.49
C THR A 98 1.82 -12.14 -3.20
N PHE A 99 0.57 -11.77 -2.92
CA PHE A 99 -0.18 -12.21 -1.75
C PHE A 99 -1.39 -13.04 -2.21
N SER A 100 -1.60 -14.18 -1.57
CA SER A 100 -2.73 -15.09 -1.82
C SER A 100 -3.67 -15.22 -0.61
N THR A 101 -3.39 -14.49 0.47
CA THR A 101 -4.15 -14.53 1.72
C THR A 101 -4.48 -13.13 2.21
N ALA A 102 -5.61 -13.04 2.93
CA ALA A 102 -6.02 -11.86 3.66
C ALA A 102 -5.02 -11.44 4.75
N GLY A 103 -5.30 -10.30 5.37
CA GLY A 103 -4.59 -9.75 6.51
C GLY A 103 -3.58 -8.67 6.13
N LEU A 104 -3.08 -8.02 7.18
CA LEU A 104 -2.19 -6.87 7.09
C LEU A 104 -0.82 -7.27 6.53
N LYS A 105 -0.41 -6.65 5.42
CA LYS A 105 0.93 -6.78 4.85
C LYS A 105 1.68 -5.48 5.06
N VAL A 106 2.81 -5.54 5.75
CA VAL A 106 3.69 -4.38 5.99
C VAL A 106 5.05 -4.68 5.37
N PHE A 107 5.48 -3.83 4.44
CA PHE A 107 6.74 -4.01 3.74
C PHE A 107 7.28 -2.67 3.24
N ASP A 108 8.55 -2.68 2.85
CA ASP A 108 9.24 -1.51 2.33
C ASP A 108 9.43 -1.60 0.82
N LEU A 109 9.23 -0.49 0.12
CA LEU A 109 9.65 -0.32 -1.27
C LEU A 109 10.58 0.88 -1.37
N THR A 110 11.64 0.75 -2.16
CA THR A 110 12.56 1.86 -2.46
C THR A 110 12.10 2.52 -3.74
N ALA A 111 11.78 3.81 -3.72
CA ALA A 111 11.35 4.51 -4.92
C ALA A 111 12.49 4.59 -5.95
N ALA A 112 12.15 4.35 -7.22
CA ALA A 112 13.08 4.44 -8.34
C ALA A 112 12.75 5.63 -9.26
N THR A 113 13.69 5.95 -10.15
CA THR A 113 13.53 7.05 -11.10
C THR A 113 12.25 6.92 -11.92
N GLY A 114 11.48 8.01 -11.98
CA GLY A 114 10.24 8.12 -12.74
C GLY A 114 9.02 7.47 -12.08
N ASN A 115 9.13 6.98 -10.84
CA ASN A 115 7.94 6.53 -10.11
C ASN A 115 6.99 7.70 -9.85
N ASP A 116 5.75 7.57 -10.34
CA ASP A 116 4.72 8.62 -10.30
C ASP A 116 3.33 8.09 -9.94
N ARG A 117 3.22 6.79 -9.60
CA ARG A 117 1.94 6.15 -9.30
C ARG A 117 2.08 4.97 -8.36
N VAL A 118 0.97 4.65 -7.69
CA VAL A 118 0.76 3.37 -6.98
C VAL A 118 -0.29 2.55 -7.73
N PHE A 119 -0.11 1.24 -7.77
CA PHE A 119 -1.06 0.31 -8.38
C PHE A 119 -1.41 -0.85 -7.45
N ILE A 120 -2.60 -1.43 -7.61
CA ILE A 120 -3.01 -2.72 -7.03
C ILE A 120 -3.47 -3.61 -8.19
N ASN A 121 -2.80 -4.74 -8.42
CA ASN A 121 -3.13 -5.69 -9.49
C ASN A 121 -2.76 -7.14 -9.16
N SER A 122 -2.84 -8.00 -10.17
CA SER A 122 -2.50 -9.42 -10.12
C SER A 122 -1.76 -9.84 -11.40
N THR A 123 -1.13 -11.03 -11.41
CA THR A 123 -0.56 -11.65 -12.63
C THR A 123 -1.50 -12.67 -13.30
N GLY A 124 -2.67 -12.91 -12.71
CA GLY A 124 -3.74 -13.78 -13.18
C GLY A 124 -5.10 -13.19 -12.78
N THR A 125 -6.21 -13.76 -13.22
CA THR A 125 -7.55 -13.26 -12.80
C THR A 125 -7.70 -13.31 -11.28
N VAL A 126 -8.25 -12.25 -10.69
CA VAL A 126 -8.33 -12.10 -9.23
C VAL A 126 -9.73 -11.67 -8.76
N THR A 127 -10.17 -12.24 -7.64
CA THR A 127 -11.32 -11.76 -6.87
C THR A 127 -10.87 -11.53 -5.43
N ALA A 128 -10.94 -10.28 -4.98
CA ALA A 128 -10.38 -9.83 -3.71
C ALA A 128 -11.07 -8.56 -3.21
N ALA A 129 -10.93 -8.27 -1.92
CA ALA A 129 -11.33 -7.00 -1.33
C ALA A 129 -10.22 -6.46 -0.41
N PHE A 130 -10.12 -5.15 -0.35
CA PHE A 130 -9.06 -4.44 0.38
C PHE A 130 -9.69 -3.39 1.30
N ASN A 131 -9.26 -3.38 2.55
CA ASN A 131 -9.72 -2.40 3.54
C ASN A 131 -8.98 -1.07 3.36
N SER A 132 -7.67 -1.13 3.14
CA SER A 132 -6.87 0.08 2.97
C SER A 132 -5.50 -0.18 2.34
N ILE A 133 -4.90 0.88 1.84
CA ILE A 133 -3.47 0.96 1.52
C ILE A 133 -2.92 2.30 2.00
N SER A 134 -1.77 2.28 2.68
CA SER A 134 -1.03 3.46 3.09
C SER A 134 0.40 3.37 2.58
N VAL A 135 0.94 4.52 2.14
CA VAL A 135 2.30 4.67 1.63
C VAL A 135 2.91 5.91 2.26
N ARG A 136 3.93 5.74 3.10
CA ARG A 136 4.60 6.84 3.79
C ARG A 136 6.11 6.71 3.74
N LYS A 137 6.80 7.81 3.42
CA LYS A 137 8.26 7.86 3.44
C LYS A 137 8.77 7.56 4.85
N LYS A 138 9.74 6.66 4.98
CA LYS A 138 10.46 6.46 6.25
C LYS A 138 11.45 7.61 6.46
N LEU A 139 11.43 8.19 7.66
CA LEU A 139 12.35 9.25 8.06
C LEU A 139 13.34 8.64 9.05
N TYR A 140 14.50 8.21 8.54
CA TYR A 140 15.61 7.70 9.33
C TYR A 140 16.95 8.11 8.73
#